data_AF-A0A1Y3B7X2-F1
#
_entry.id   AF-A0A1Y3B7X2-F1
#
_cell.length_a   1.000
_cell.length_b   1.000
_cell.length_c   1.000
_cell.angle_alpha   90.00
_cell.angle_beta   90.00
_cell.angle_gamma   90.00
#
_symmetry.space_group_name_H-M   'P 1'
#
loop_
_entity.id
_entity.type
_entity.pdbx_description
1 polymer ?
#
loop_
_entity_poly.entity_id
_entity_poly.type
_entity_poly.pdbx_seq_one_letter_code
_entity_poly.pdbx_strand_id
1 'polypeptide(L)'
;MKLPINVSCVNCQLIVVVNYGGERVGWEYHDITLSRVPVYGFGIAVSGGRDNPHFMNGDPSIAISDVLKAGPAEGKLLVNDRVISANGISLENVDYSQAIHVLRECGNTLH
;
A
#
# COMPACT_ATOMS: atom_id res chain seq x y z
N MET A 1 9.72 7.35 -13.01
CA MET A 1 10.87 6.59 -12.44
C MET A 1 10.39 5.90 -11.18
N LYS A 2 10.32 4.56 -11.16
CA LYS A 2 9.94 3.78 -9.97
C LYS A 2 11.16 3.76 -9.04
N LEU A 3 11.07 4.38 -7.86
CA LEU A 3 12.15 4.38 -6.87
C LEU A 3 12.01 3.13 -5.98
N PRO A 4 13.05 2.30 -5.82
CA PRO A 4 13.03 1.20 -4.86
C PRO A 4 13.03 1.77 -3.45
N ILE A 5 11.91 1.59 -2.74
CA ILE A 5 11.76 2.03 -1.35
C ILE A 5 12.46 1.00 -0.48
N ASN A 6 13.60 1.38 0.10
CA ASN A 6 14.36 0.52 0.98
C ASN A 6 14.03 0.94 2.44
N VAL A 7 13.03 0.36 3.13
CA VAL A 7 12.71 0.71 4.56
C VAL A 7 12.10 -0.41 5.45
N SER A 8 12.50 -0.63 6.72
CA SER A 8 12.32 -1.86 7.56
C SER A 8 11.13 -1.99 8.51
N CYS A 9 10.30 -3.03 8.28
CA CYS A 9 9.16 -3.53 9.09
C CYS A 9 7.95 -2.59 9.22
N VAL A 10 6.75 -3.02 8.81
CA VAL A 10 5.51 -2.23 9.00
C VAL A 10 4.29 -3.10 9.30
N ASN A 11 3.50 -2.62 10.25
CA ASN A 11 2.10 -2.98 10.48
C ASN A 11 1.24 -2.00 9.65
N CYS A 12 0.69 -2.43 8.51
CA CYS A 12 -0.14 -1.59 7.63
C CYS A 12 -1.60 -2.06 7.74
N GLN A 13 -2.53 -1.14 7.98
CA GLN A 13 -3.95 -1.44 7.87
C GLN A 13 -4.42 -1.06 6.46
N LEU A 14 -4.62 -2.08 5.64
CA LEU A 14 -4.98 -1.94 4.23
C LEU A 14 -6.47 -2.26 4.07
N ILE A 15 -7.13 -1.61 3.11
CA ILE A 15 -8.38 -2.15 2.59
C ILE A 15 -8.01 -3.04 1.41
N VAL A 16 -8.36 -4.31 1.53
CA VAL A 16 -8.19 -5.30 0.47
C VAL A 16 -9.52 -5.51 -0.23
N VAL A 17 -9.48 -5.62 -1.56
CA VAL A 17 -10.67 -5.99 -2.33
C VAL A 17 -10.90 -7.48 -2.16
N VAL A 18 -12.00 -7.86 -1.51
CA VAL A 18 -12.36 -9.27 -1.39
C VAL A 18 -13.29 -9.63 -2.54
N ASN A 19 -12.80 -10.43 -3.48
CA ASN A 19 -13.64 -11.00 -4.53
C ASN A 19 -14.24 -12.31 -4.02
N TYR A 20 -15.45 -12.26 -3.46
CA TYR A 20 -16.20 -13.48 -3.16
C TYR A 20 -16.82 -14.02 -4.45
N GLY A 21 -16.07 -14.90 -5.14
CA GLY A 21 -16.64 -15.90 -6.04
C GLY A 21 -17.67 -15.39 -7.07
N GLY A 22 -17.47 -14.20 -7.64
CA GLY A 22 -18.12 -13.79 -8.89
C GLY A 22 -19.33 -12.84 -8.83
N GLU A 23 -19.88 -12.42 -7.67
CA GLU A 23 -21.11 -11.60 -7.73
C GLU A 23 -21.23 -10.41 -6.77
N ARG A 24 -20.31 -10.20 -5.81
CA ARG A 24 -20.29 -8.97 -5.00
C ARG A 24 -18.85 -8.55 -4.68
N VAL A 25 -18.39 -7.45 -5.27
CA VAL A 25 -17.13 -6.80 -4.91
C VAL A 25 -17.41 -5.94 -3.66
N GLY A 26 -17.01 -6.44 -2.50
CA GLY A 26 -17.03 -5.70 -1.24
C GLY A 26 -15.62 -5.22 -0.89
N TRP A 27 -15.53 -4.09 -0.21
CA TRP A 27 -14.29 -3.63 0.40
C TRP A 27 -14.23 -4.18 1.83
N GLU A 28 -13.17 -4.91 2.18
CA GLU A 28 -12.93 -5.38 3.56
C GLU A 28 -11.62 -4.76 4.08
N TYR A 29 -11.63 -4.38 5.35
CA TYR A 29 -10.44 -3.89 6.03
C TYR A 29 -9.61 -5.09 6.50
N HIS A 30 -8.33 -5.12 6.11
CA HIS A 30 -7.37 -6.14 6.49
C HIS A 30 -6.12 -5.50 7.10
N ASP A 31 -5.82 -5.90 8.33
CA ASP A 31 -4.57 -5.55 9.01
C ASP A 31 -3.46 -6.50 8.56
N ILE A 32 -2.50 -5.99 7.78
CA ILE A 32 -1.42 -6.77 7.19
C ILE A 32 -0.07 -6.24 7.65
N THR A 33 0.70 -7.13 8.27
CA THR A 33 2.09 -6.85 8.62
C THR A 33 3.04 -7.31 7.52
N LEU A 34 3.82 -6.37 6.98
CA LEU A 34 4.88 -6.61 6.00
C LEU A 34 6.24 -6.41 6.65
N SER A 35 7.09 -7.44 6.55
CA SER A 35 8.50 -7.34 6.91
C SER A 35 9.27 -6.83 5.69
N ARG A 36 10.13 -5.84 5.87
CA ARG A 36 10.98 -5.38 4.76
C ARG A 36 12.13 -6.33 4.51
N VAL A 37 12.49 -6.44 3.24
CA VAL A 37 13.76 -7.01 2.79
C VAL A 37 14.72 -5.88 2.35
N PRO A 38 16.01 -5.89 2.75
CA PRO A 38 17.01 -4.85 2.43
C PRO A 38 17.25 -4.58 0.92
N VAL A 39 16.78 -5.46 0.04
CA VAL A 39 16.92 -5.32 -1.42
C VAL A 39 15.64 -4.75 -2.04
N TYR A 40 14.48 -5.08 -1.48
CA TYR A 40 13.18 -4.92 -2.14
C TYR A 40 12.20 -4.05 -1.37
N GLY A 41 12.55 -3.60 -0.16
CA GLY A 41 11.60 -2.88 0.67
C GLY A 41 10.48 -3.80 1.15
N PHE A 42 9.26 -3.28 1.07
CA PHE A 42 8.02 -4.03 1.27
C PHE A 42 7.57 -4.81 0.02
N GLY A 43 8.28 -4.67 -1.11
CA GLY A 43 7.91 -5.35 -2.35
C GLY A 43 6.57 -4.92 -2.93
N ILE A 44 6.16 -3.66 -2.71
CA ILE A 44 4.96 -3.06 -3.33
C ILE A 44 5.33 -1.77 -4.04
N ALA A 45 4.57 -1.43 -5.08
CA ALA A 45 4.51 -0.09 -5.64
C ALA A 45 3.13 0.51 -5.36
N VAL A 46 3.10 1.78 -5.01
CA VAL A 46 1.87 2.53 -4.80
C VAL A 46 1.71 3.62 -5.85
N SER A 47 0.47 4.00 -6.12
CA SER A 47 0.08 5.05 -7.06
C SER A 47 -1.21 5.69 -6.58
N GLY A 48 -1.54 6.88 -7.03
CA GLY A 48 -2.71 7.62 -6.55
C GLY A 48 -2.29 8.82 -5.73
N GLY A 49 -3.22 9.31 -4.90
CA GLY A 49 -3.08 10.55 -4.16
C GLY A 49 -4.03 11.61 -4.71
N ARG A 50 -4.41 12.57 -3.88
CA ARG A 50 -5.36 13.63 -4.28
C ARG A 50 -4.83 14.52 -5.42
N ASP A 51 -3.52 14.63 -5.54
CA ASP A 51 -2.81 15.39 -6.56
C ASP A 51 -2.63 14.60 -7.87
N ASN A 52 -2.69 13.27 -7.81
CA ASN A 52 -2.51 12.39 -8.95
C ASN A 52 -3.40 11.13 -8.81
N PRO A 53 -4.73 11.26 -9.02
CA PRO A 53 -5.66 10.15 -8.84
C PRO A 53 -5.34 9.01 -9.81
N HIS A 54 -5.17 7.80 -9.28
CA HIS A 54 -4.82 6.62 -10.08
C HIS A 54 -6.04 5.94 -10.69
N PHE A 55 -7.17 5.98 -10.00
CA PHE A 55 -8.38 5.33 -10.44
C PHE A 55 -9.10 6.20 -11.50
N MET A 56 -9.64 5.56 -12.54
CA MET A 56 -10.35 6.24 -13.63
C MET A 56 -11.61 7.00 -13.18
N ASN A 57 -12.14 6.67 -12.00
CA ASN A 57 -13.27 7.37 -11.37
C ASN A 57 -12.83 8.65 -10.61
N GLY A 58 -11.54 9.01 -10.64
CA GLY A 58 -10.99 10.16 -9.94
C GLY A 58 -10.78 9.94 -8.44
N ASP A 59 -10.79 8.69 -7.98
CA ASP A 59 -10.60 8.38 -6.56
C ASP A 59 -9.18 8.76 -6.11
N PRO A 60 -9.03 9.65 -5.12
CA PRO A 60 -7.75 10.13 -4.63
C PRO A 60 -7.03 9.12 -3.74
N SER A 61 -7.62 7.94 -3.51
CA SER A 61 -7.04 6.90 -2.67
C SER A 61 -5.67 6.42 -3.17
N ILE A 62 -4.80 6.07 -2.22
CA ILE A 62 -3.54 5.40 -2.52
C ILE A 62 -3.84 3.94 -2.87
N ALA A 63 -3.45 3.53 -4.07
CA ALA A 63 -3.65 2.20 -4.60
C ALA A 63 -2.34 1.45 -4.76
N ILE A 64 -2.36 0.14 -4.62
CA ILE A 64 -1.24 -0.72 -5.00
C ILE A 64 -1.25 -0.90 -6.51
N SER A 65 -0.20 -0.45 -7.18
CA SER A 65 -0.05 -0.57 -8.64
C SER A 65 0.82 -1.74 -9.07
N ASP A 66 1.62 -2.30 -8.15
CA ASP A 66 2.51 -3.42 -8.44
C ASP A 66 2.84 -4.18 -7.15
N VAL A 67 3.01 -5.49 -7.26
CA VAL A 67 3.47 -6.35 -6.16
C VAL A 67 4.64 -7.19 -6.69
N LEU A 68 5.76 -7.10 -6.00
CA LEU A 68 6.98 -7.79 -6.39
C LEU A 68 6.84 -9.30 -6.16
N LYS A 69 7.09 -10.09 -7.22
CA LYS A 69 7.20 -11.56 -7.13
C LYS A 69 8.37 -11.96 -6.24
N ALA A 70 8.16 -12.95 -5.40
CA ALA A 70 9.06 -13.36 -4.30
C ALA A 70 9.36 -12.22 -3.29
N GLY A 71 8.54 -11.16 -3.27
CA GLY A 71 8.64 -10.06 -2.31
C GLY A 71 7.81 -10.32 -1.05
N PRO A 72 8.03 -9.56 0.04
CA PRO A 72 7.35 -9.79 1.31
C PRO A 72 5.84 -9.50 1.30
N ALA A 73 5.33 -8.83 0.26
CA ALA A 73 3.92 -8.56 0.03
C ALA A 73 3.24 -9.58 -0.91
N GLU A 74 4.01 -10.47 -1.55
CA GLU A 74 3.44 -11.50 -2.44
C GLU A 74 2.49 -12.41 -1.65
N GLY A 75 1.28 -12.59 -2.18
CA GLY A 75 0.22 -13.41 -1.55
C GLY A 75 -0.48 -12.76 -0.37
N LYS A 76 -0.04 -11.57 0.09
CA LYS A 76 -0.72 -10.77 1.11
C LYS A 76 -1.49 -9.60 0.52
N LEU A 77 -0.91 -8.97 -0.49
CA LEU A 77 -1.46 -7.80 -1.16
C LEU A 77 -1.61 -8.04 -2.65
N LEU A 78 -2.59 -7.36 -3.23
CA LEU A 78 -2.94 -7.44 -4.63
C LEU A 78 -2.94 -6.06 -5.27
N VAL A 79 -2.72 -6.05 -6.59
CA VAL A 79 -2.85 -4.84 -7.40
C VAL A 79 -4.30 -4.37 -7.35
N ASN A 80 -4.50 -3.05 -7.19
CA ASN A 80 -5.76 -2.35 -6.93
C ASN A 80 -6.28 -2.37 -5.49
N ASP A 81 -5.54 -2.97 -4.54
CA ASP A 81 -5.84 -2.77 -3.12
C ASP A 81 -5.63 -1.30 -2.72
N ARG A 82 -6.40 -0.85 -1.73
CA ARG A 82 -6.41 0.55 -1.27
C ARG A 82 -5.73 0.66 0.08
N VAL A 83 -4.74 1.53 0.16
CA VAL A 83 -4.03 1.81 1.41
C VAL A 83 -4.78 2.93 2.13
N ILE A 84 -5.37 2.62 3.28
CA ILE A 84 -6.11 3.59 4.10
C ILE A 84 -5.24 4.14 5.21
N SER A 85 -4.40 3.33 5.82
CA SER A 85 -3.44 3.80 6.79
C SER A 85 -2.17 2.95 6.80
N ALA A 86 -1.08 3.55 7.25
CA ALA A 86 0.18 2.86 7.45
C ALA A 86 0.73 3.27 8.82
N ASN A 87 1.05 2.28 9.67
CA ASN A 87 1.54 2.52 11.03
C ASN A 87 0.68 3.48 11.87
N GLY A 88 -0.65 3.40 11.72
CA GLY A 88 -1.61 4.27 12.41
C GLY A 88 -1.76 5.68 11.83
N ILE A 89 -1.02 6.04 10.77
CA ILE A 89 -1.18 7.30 10.04
C ILE A 89 -2.16 7.09 8.88
N SER A 90 -3.24 7.88 8.84
CA SER A 90 -4.20 7.83 7.72
C SER A 90 -3.57 8.37 6.43
N LEU A 91 -3.85 7.66 5.34
CA LEU A 91 -3.47 7.96 3.96
C LEU A 91 -4.69 8.31 3.11
N GLU A 92 -5.83 8.60 3.73
CA GLU A 92 -7.01 9.05 3.02
C GLU A 92 -6.84 10.50 2.54
N ASN A 93 -7.12 10.74 1.26
CA ASN A 93 -7.04 12.07 0.63
C ASN A 93 -5.68 12.78 0.81
N VAL A 94 -4.60 12.03 0.99
CA VAL A 94 -3.26 12.61 1.07
C VAL A 94 -2.64 12.79 -0.32
N ASP A 95 -1.64 13.66 -0.40
CA ASP A 95 -0.80 13.78 -1.59
C ASP A 95 0.05 12.51 -1.78
N TYR A 96 0.36 12.17 -3.03
CA TYR A 96 1.22 11.04 -3.35
C TYR A 96 2.55 11.11 -2.59
N SER A 97 3.16 12.30 -2.54
CA SER A 97 4.42 12.54 -1.83
C SER A 97 4.30 12.26 -0.33
N GLN A 98 3.18 12.65 0.28
CA GLN A 98 2.91 12.41 1.69
C GLN A 98 2.72 10.91 1.97
N ALA A 99 2.00 10.19 1.11
CA ALA A 99 1.85 8.74 1.23
C ALA A 99 3.20 8.02 1.16
N ILE A 100 4.05 8.40 0.20
CA ILE A 100 5.41 7.87 0.09
C ILE A 100 6.23 8.22 1.33
N HIS A 101 6.10 9.43 1.88
CA HIS A 101 6.79 9.83 3.09
C HIS A 101 6.41 8.95 4.27
N VAL A 102 5.11 8.78 4.53
CA VAL A 102 4.59 7.92 5.60
C VAL A 102 5.07 6.49 5.43
N LEU A 103 4.89 5.88 4.26
CA LEU A 103 5.34 4.50 3.99
C LEU A 103 6.86 4.34 4.17
N ARG A 104 7.63 5.41 3.94
CA ARG A 104 9.07 5.44 4.20
C ARG A 104 9.41 5.64 5.68
N GLU A 105 8.66 6.42 6.43
CA GLU A 105 8.90 6.60 7.86
C GLU A 105 8.50 5.37 8.68
N CYS A 106 7.48 4.64 8.22
CA CYS A 106 6.96 3.47 8.91
C CYS A 106 8.02 2.38 9.16
N GLY A 107 9.07 2.30 8.34
CA GLY A 107 10.15 1.33 8.53
C GLY A 107 11.42 1.86 9.21
N ASN A 108 11.35 3.04 9.83
CA ASN A 108 12.44 3.66 10.59
C ASN A 108 12.24 3.57 12.11
N THR A 109 11.16 2.91 12.57
CA THR A 109 10.91 2.69 14.00
C THR A 109 11.80 1.54 14.49
N LEU A 110 13.04 1.89 14.85
CA LEU A 110 13.88 1.06 15.71
C LEU A 110 13.17 0.91 17.05
N HIS A 111 12.63 -0.27 17.33
CA HIS A 111 12.29 -0.68 18.70
C HIS A 111 13.39 -1.58 19.24
#